data_AF-A0A829DBK6-F1
#
_entry.id   AF-A0A829DBK6-F1
#
_cell.length_a   1.000
_cell.length_b   1.000
_cell.length_c   1.000
_cell.angle_alpha   90.00
_cell.angle_beta   90.00
_cell.angle_gamma   90.00
#
_symmetry.space_group_name_H-M   'P 1'
#
loop_
_entity.id
_entity.type
_entity.pdbx_description
1 polymer ?
#
loop_
_entity_poly.entity_id
_entity_poly.type
_entity_poly.pdbx_seq_one_letter_code
_entity_poly.pdbx_strand_id
1 'polypeptide(L)'
;MKRLYHTINHKIILWKIWFRKLIQPEFWPSWIFYSPLVPYIFFLTIRYKGLGTICAANPGIPLGGLVGESKEQIFNNLNSKHSLKFLKLFREENRFDLIYKIILKNKFKFPYILKPDSGQRGCGIKLVKNKKEVFEYWNNTNVDLIVQEYDPGPKEAGIFYYRFPYETHGKILSITKKHFLF
;
A
#
# COMPACT_ATOMS: atom_id res chain seq x y z
N MET A 1 9.84 -29.30 41.64
CA MET A 1 11.04 -28.75 40.96
C MET A 1 10.89 -28.55 39.44
N LYS A 2 10.38 -29.52 38.65
CA LYS A 2 10.23 -29.36 37.17
C LYS A 2 9.37 -28.15 36.71
N ARG A 3 8.32 -27.80 37.47
CA ARG A 3 7.40 -26.69 37.12
C ARG A 3 8.06 -25.30 37.22
N LEU A 4 9.00 -25.10 38.16
CA LEU A 4 9.74 -23.83 38.34
C LEU A 4 10.81 -23.63 37.26
N TYR A 5 11.52 -24.69 36.87
CA TYR A 5 12.50 -24.65 35.77
C TYR A 5 11.86 -24.26 34.43
N HIS A 6 10.65 -24.76 34.17
CA HIS A 6 9.94 -24.44 32.92
C HIS A 6 9.52 -22.96 32.84
N THR A 7 9.12 -22.35 33.97
CA THR A 7 8.75 -20.92 34.03
C THR A 7 9.96 -19.99 33.88
N ILE A 8 11.11 -20.38 34.47
CA ILE A 8 12.35 -19.62 34.37
C ILE A 8 12.87 -19.63 32.92
N ASN A 9 12.87 -20.79 32.26
CA ASN A 9 13.24 -20.88 30.84
C ASN A 9 12.30 -20.09 29.93
N HIS A 10 11.00 -20.09 30.21
CA HIS A 10 10.05 -19.24 29.47
C HIS A 10 10.35 -17.75 29.62
N LYS A 11 10.64 -17.29 30.84
CA LYS A 11 10.99 -15.88 31.09
C LYS A 11 12.28 -15.47 30.37
N ILE A 12 13.30 -16.32 30.35
CA ILE A 12 14.58 -16.07 29.65
C ILE A 12 14.37 -16.00 28.12
N ILE A 13 13.57 -16.92 27.56
CA ILE A 13 13.24 -16.92 26.13
C ILE A 13 12.46 -15.65 25.76
N LEU A 14 11.45 -15.26 26.56
CA LEU A 14 10.67 -14.04 26.36
C LEU A 14 11.54 -12.78 26.44
N TRP A 15 12.49 -12.72 27.38
CA TRP A 15 13.47 -11.64 27.46
C TRP A 15 14.36 -11.57 26.23
N LYS A 16 14.91 -12.70 25.77
CA LYS A 16 15.71 -12.73 24.53
C LYS A 16 14.93 -12.27 23.31
N ILE A 17 13.66 -12.65 23.18
CA ILE A 17 12.78 -12.19 22.09
C ILE A 17 12.53 -10.68 22.22
N TRP A 18 12.27 -10.19 23.42
CA TRP A 18 12.03 -8.77 23.68
C TRP A 18 13.24 -7.91 23.31
N PHE A 19 14.45 -8.27 23.75
CA PHE A 19 15.68 -7.59 23.36
C PHE A 19 15.94 -7.63 21.85
N ARG A 20 15.68 -8.76 21.20
CA ARG A 20 15.79 -8.87 19.74
C ARG A 20 14.86 -7.90 19.02
N LYS A 21 13.63 -7.71 19.51
CA LYS A 21 12.67 -6.76 18.93
C LYS A 21 13.07 -5.30 19.11
N LEU A 22 13.78 -4.97 20.20
CA LEU A 22 14.26 -3.60 20.44
C LEU A 22 15.37 -3.19 19.47
N ILE A 23 16.23 -4.11 19.03
CA ILE A 23 17.37 -3.80 18.16
C ILE A 23 17.00 -3.87 16.68
N GLN A 24 15.89 -4.54 16.34
CA GLN A 24 15.43 -4.76 14.97
C GLN A 24 14.30 -3.77 14.63
N PRO A 25 14.56 -2.75 13.77
CA PRO A 25 13.58 -1.71 13.46
C PRO A 25 12.28 -2.24 12.84
N GLU A 26 12.31 -3.40 12.20
CA GLU A 26 11.15 -4.09 11.63
C GLU A 26 10.06 -4.43 12.67
N PHE A 27 10.41 -4.55 13.96
CA PHE A 27 9.46 -4.80 15.03
C PHE A 27 9.03 -3.54 15.79
N TRP A 28 9.54 -2.37 15.41
CA TRP A 28 9.22 -1.13 16.11
C TRP A 28 7.80 -0.67 15.76
N PRO A 29 7.06 -0.11 16.73
CA PRO A 29 5.84 0.62 16.44
C PRO A 29 6.09 1.71 15.38
N SER A 30 5.18 1.89 14.43
CA SER A 30 5.37 2.82 13.32
C SER A 30 5.73 4.24 13.80
N TRP A 31 5.14 4.72 14.90
CA TRP A 31 5.42 6.05 15.42
C TRP A 31 6.87 6.23 15.92
N ILE A 32 7.49 5.19 16.50
CA ILE A 32 8.91 5.24 16.90
C ILE A 32 9.78 5.25 15.66
N PHE A 33 9.50 4.34 14.72
CA PHE A 33 10.24 4.21 13.47
C PHE A 33 10.29 5.51 12.68
N TYR A 34 9.18 6.25 12.62
CA TYR A 34 9.09 7.52 11.92
C TYR A 34 9.43 8.76 12.78
N SER A 35 9.61 8.62 14.09
CA SER A 35 9.90 9.77 14.98
C SER A 35 11.17 10.55 14.59
N PRO A 36 12.27 9.93 14.10
CA PRO A 36 13.45 10.67 13.67
C PRO A 36 13.21 11.57 12.45
N LEU A 37 12.15 11.35 11.67
CA LEU A 37 11.80 12.20 10.54
C LEU A 37 11.21 13.54 10.98
N VAL A 38 10.57 13.61 12.14
CA VAL A 38 9.90 14.82 12.65
C VAL A 38 10.85 16.02 12.75
N PRO A 39 12.03 15.94 13.43
CA PRO A 39 12.95 17.08 13.49
C PRO A 39 13.48 17.48 12.11
N TYR A 40 13.66 16.52 11.21
CA TYR A 40 14.10 16.80 9.85
C TYR A 40 13.03 17.52 9.02
N ILE A 41 11.77 17.08 9.11
CA ILE A 41 10.60 17.75 8.50
C ILE A 41 10.47 19.18 9.03
N PHE A 42 10.64 19.36 10.35
CA PHE A 42 10.62 20.66 10.98
C PHE A 42 11.75 21.57 10.46
N PHE A 43 12.97 21.04 10.38
CA PHE A 43 14.12 21.75 9.79
C PHE A 43 13.85 22.16 8.35
N LEU A 44 13.34 21.26 7.49
CA LEU A 44 13.02 21.55 6.10
C LEU A 44 11.93 22.63 5.99
N THR A 45 10.90 22.56 6.84
CA THR A 45 9.83 23.56 6.91
C THR A 45 10.40 24.95 7.18
N ILE A 46 11.31 25.08 8.15
CA ILE A 46 11.97 26.36 8.47
C ILE A 46 12.86 26.81 7.33
N ARG A 47 13.72 25.92 6.82
CA ARG A 47 14.71 26.22 5.78
C ARG A 47 14.05 26.73 4.49
N TYR A 48 12.96 26.11 4.09
CA TYR A 48 12.23 26.42 2.85
C TYR A 48 10.99 27.28 3.08
N LYS A 49 10.76 27.73 4.32
CA LYS A 49 9.69 28.66 4.72
C LYS A 49 8.28 28.21 4.30
N GLY A 50 8.01 26.91 4.36
CA GLY A 50 6.73 26.39 3.91
C GLY A 50 6.43 24.99 4.44
N LEU A 51 5.26 24.83 5.08
CA LEU A 51 4.76 23.53 5.55
C LEU A 51 4.55 22.55 4.40
N GLY A 52 4.17 23.05 3.21
CA GLY A 52 3.95 22.23 2.02
C GLY A 52 5.21 21.69 1.37
N THR A 53 6.42 22.09 1.81
CA THR A 53 7.69 21.67 1.19
C THR A 53 7.84 20.15 1.20
N ILE A 54 7.38 19.47 2.25
CA ILE A 54 7.45 18.01 2.35
C ILE A 54 6.51 17.30 1.36
N CYS A 55 5.51 18.00 0.84
CA CYS A 55 4.57 17.50 -0.17
C CYS A 55 5.10 17.72 -1.61
N ALA A 56 6.27 18.31 -1.78
CA ALA A 56 6.83 18.62 -3.10
C ALA A 56 7.66 17.46 -3.71
N ALA A 57 7.55 16.25 -3.16
CA ALA A 57 8.37 15.11 -3.57
C ALA A 57 8.11 14.64 -5.01
N ASN A 58 6.85 14.65 -5.45
CA ASN A 58 6.47 14.28 -6.80
C ASN A 58 5.30 15.15 -7.29
N PRO A 59 5.51 16.04 -8.29
CA PRO A 59 4.45 16.91 -8.79
C PRO A 59 3.34 16.15 -9.52
N GLY A 60 3.59 14.92 -9.97
CA GLY A 60 2.60 14.07 -10.62
C GLY A 60 1.66 13.35 -9.65
N ILE A 61 1.80 13.53 -8.34
CA ILE A 61 0.96 12.90 -7.32
C ILE A 61 0.48 13.98 -6.34
N PRO A 62 -0.83 14.06 -6.03
CA PRO A 62 -1.34 14.96 -5.01
C PRO A 62 -0.58 14.83 -3.68
N LEU A 63 -0.27 15.96 -3.05
CA LEU A 63 0.51 16.04 -1.80
C LEU A 63 1.87 15.29 -1.86
N GLY A 64 2.43 15.05 -3.05
CA GLY A 64 3.68 14.32 -3.22
C GLY A 64 3.60 12.85 -2.79
N GLY A 65 2.39 12.30 -2.64
CA GLY A 65 2.17 10.94 -2.15
C GLY A 65 2.21 10.79 -0.62
N LEU A 66 1.98 11.87 0.13
CA LEU A 66 1.94 11.83 1.59
C LEU A 66 0.75 11.02 2.13
N VAL A 67 -0.45 11.35 1.65
CA VAL A 67 -1.69 10.67 2.04
C VAL A 67 -2.79 10.93 1.01
N GLY A 68 -3.66 9.94 0.86
CA GLY A 68 -4.92 10.10 0.16
C GLY A 68 -4.82 9.99 -1.36
N GLU A 69 -3.67 9.61 -1.91
CA GLU A 69 -3.50 9.47 -3.35
C GLU A 69 -4.52 8.51 -4.00
N SER A 70 -5.08 8.93 -5.14
CA SER A 70 -5.97 8.11 -5.96
C SER A 70 -5.15 7.12 -6.78
N LYS A 71 -5.47 5.83 -6.67
CA LYS A 71 -4.83 4.77 -7.45
C LYS A 71 -5.16 4.91 -8.93
N GLU A 72 -6.40 5.30 -9.28
CA GLU A 72 -6.77 5.61 -10.66
C GLU A 72 -5.86 6.69 -11.25
N GLN A 73 -5.66 7.81 -10.55
CA GLN A 73 -4.81 8.90 -11.04
C GLN A 73 -3.36 8.42 -11.26
N ILE A 74 -2.82 7.64 -10.32
CA ILE A 74 -1.48 7.08 -10.45
C ILE A 74 -1.37 6.15 -11.66
N PHE A 75 -2.33 5.24 -11.85
CA PHE A 75 -2.32 4.32 -12.99
C PHE A 75 -2.48 5.04 -14.33
N ASN A 76 -3.36 6.05 -14.39
CA ASN A 76 -3.53 6.88 -15.59
C ASN A 76 -2.23 7.64 -15.92
N ASN A 77 -1.53 8.17 -14.91
CA ASN A 77 -0.26 8.86 -15.11
C ASN A 77 0.88 7.93 -15.55
N LEU A 78 0.85 6.65 -15.16
CA LEU A 78 1.83 5.66 -15.64
C LEU A 78 1.66 5.33 -17.13
N ASN A 79 0.42 5.37 -17.64
CA ASN A 79 0.05 5.11 -19.04
C ASN A 79 0.89 4.00 -19.72
N SER A 80 0.98 2.83 -19.07
CA SER A 80 1.87 1.75 -19.49
C SER A 80 1.08 0.54 -19.97
N LYS A 81 1.44 0.00 -21.13
CA LYS A 81 0.90 -1.29 -21.61
C LYS A 81 1.22 -2.48 -20.70
N HIS A 82 2.15 -2.31 -19.77
CA HIS A 82 2.57 -3.33 -18.81
C HIS A 82 1.80 -3.26 -17.48
N SER A 83 0.92 -2.27 -17.29
CA SER A 83 0.05 -2.23 -16.13
C SER A 83 -1.14 -3.17 -16.30
N LEU A 84 -1.46 -3.91 -15.23
CA LEU A 84 -2.67 -4.72 -15.17
C LEU A 84 -3.91 -3.85 -15.38
N LYS A 85 -4.91 -4.40 -16.09
CA LYS A 85 -6.16 -3.69 -16.33
C LYS A 85 -6.82 -3.33 -15.01
N PHE A 86 -7.35 -2.12 -14.93
CA PHE A 86 -8.13 -1.67 -13.80
C PHE A 86 -9.36 -0.87 -14.25
N LEU A 87 -10.31 -0.71 -13.35
CA LEU A 87 -11.54 0.05 -13.54
C LEU A 87 -11.94 0.67 -12.19
N LYS A 88 -12.24 1.98 -12.19
CA LYS A 88 -12.82 2.64 -11.04
C LYS A 88 -14.33 2.45 -10.97
N LEU A 89 -14.82 2.22 -9.76
CA LEU A 89 -16.22 2.14 -9.41
C LEU A 89 -16.54 3.24 -8.41
N PHE A 90 -17.43 4.13 -8.79
CA PHE A 90 -17.89 5.23 -7.94
C PHE A 90 -18.94 4.75 -6.96
N ARG A 91 -18.77 5.10 -5.69
CA ARG A 91 -19.72 4.68 -4.65
C ARG A 91 -21.07 5.41 -4.73
N GLU A 92 -21.11 6.57 -5.39
CA GLU A 92 -22.35 7.32 -5.63
C GLU A 92 -23.45 6.46 -6.27
N GLU A 93 -23.08 5.48 -7.11
CA GLU A 93 -24.02 4.51 -7.67
C GLU A 93 -24.24 3.34 -6.70
N ASN A 94 -25.25 3.45 -5.84
CA ASN A 94 -25.51 2.41 -4.83
C ASN A 94 -26.03 1.08 -5.40
N ARG A 95 -26.47 1.02 -6.67
CA ARG A 95 -27.06 -0.20 -7.23
C ARG A 95 -25.98 -1.18 -7.71
N PHE A 96 -25.83 -2.26 -6.96
CA PHE A 96 -24.89 -3.34 -7.29
C PHE A 96 -25.06 -3.88 -8.72
N ASP A 97 -26.28 -4.03 -9.22
CA ASP A 97 -26.51 -4.57 -10.56
C ASP A 97 -25.93 -3.71 -11.68
N LEU A 98 -25.90 -2.39 -11.51
CA LEU A 98 -25.28 -1.50 -12.49
C LEU A 98 -23.77 -1.59 -12.45
N ILE A 99 -23.20 -1.54 -11.26
CA ILE A 99 -21.76 -1.72 -11.05
C ILE A 99 -21.30 -3.06 -11.62
N TYR A 100 -22.04 -4.14 -11.36
CA TYR A 100 -21.71 -5.45 -11.89
C TYR A 100 -21.83 -5.51 -13.42
N LYS A 101 -22.83 -4.85 -14.02
CA LYS A 101 -22.92 -4.69 -15.49
C LYS A 101 -21.71 -3.95 -16.07
N ILE A 102 -21.21 -2.91 -15.39
CA ILE A 102 -20.00 -2.18 -15.83
C ILE A 102 -18.78 -3.11 -15.79
N ILE A 103 -18.62 -3.92 -14.74
CA ILE A 103 -17.53 -4.91 -14.64
C ILE A 103 -17.61 -5.91 -15.80
N LEU A 104 -18.80 -6.45 -16.08
CA LEU A 104 -19.03 -7.39 -17.18
C LEU A 104 -18.75 -6.77 -18.54
N LYS A 105 -19.21 -5.54 -18.78
CA LYS A 105 -18.94 -4.77 -20.02
C LYS A 105 -17.43 -4.58 -20.24
N ASN A 106 -16.69 -4.39 -19.14
CA ASN A 106 -15.23 -4.31 -19.15
C ASN A 106 -14.52 -5.67 -19.16
N LYS A 107 -15.23 -6.80 -19.30
CA LYS A 107 -14.64 -8.13 -19.50
C LYS A 107 -13.63 -8.57 -18.43
N PHE A 108 -13.79 -8.15 -17.18
CA PHE A 108 -12.95 -8.68 -16.08
C PHE A 108 -13.25 -10.16 -15.84
N LYS A 109 -12.21 -10.96 -15.67
CA LYS A 109 -12.31 -12.39 -15.36
C LYS A 109 -11.99 -12.62 -13.89
N PHE A 110 -12.71 -13.53 -13.26
CA PHE A 110 -12.37 -13.97 -11.91
C PHE A 110 -11.09 -14.83 -11.91
N PRO A 111 -10.33 -14.82 -10.80
CA PRO A 111 -10.46 -13.88 -9.69
C PRO A 111 -9.90 -12.49 -10.05
N TYR A 112 -10.36 -11.46 -9.37
CA TYR A 112 -9.81 -10.10 -9.49
C TYR A 112 -9.73 -9.43 -8.13
N ILE A 113 -8.97 -8.33 -8.04
CA ILE A 113 -8.80 -7.56 -6.82
C ILE A 113 -9.85 -6.45 -6.76
N LEU A 114 -10.53 -6.33 -5.62
CA LEU A 114 -11.22 -5.11 -5.21
C LEU A 114 -10.39 -4.40 -4.14
N LYS A 115 -10.22 -3.09 -4.28
CA LYS A 115 -9.55 -2.26 -3.28
C LYS A 115 -10.06 -0.83 -3.29
N PRO A 116 -9.97 -0.09 -2.18
CA PRO A 116 -10.27 1.35 -2.18
C PRO A 116 -9.40 2.13 -3.16
N ASP A 117 -9.97 3.09 -3.88
CA ASP A 117 -9.20 4.00 -4.75
C ASP A 117 -8.16 4.77 -3.95
N SER A 118 -8.57 5.36 -2.82
CA SER A 118 -7.67 5.96 -1.84
C SER A 118 -7.48 5.03 -0.63
N GLY A 119 -6.24 4.74 -0.25
CA GLY A 119 -5.97 3.85 0.89
C GLY A 119 -4.52 3.37 0.94
N GLN A 120 -4.06 3.07 2.15
CA GLN A 120 -2.66 2.76 2.48
C GLN A 120 -2.52 1.35 3.08
N ARG A 121 -1.27 0.83 3.11
CA ARG A 121 -0.88 -0.40 3.84
C ARG A 121 -1.70 -1.66 3.52
N GLY A 122 -2.25 -1.76 2.32
CA GLY A 122 -3.05 -2.91 1.89
C GLY A 122 -4.43 -3.00 2.57
N CYS A 123 -4.85 -1.97 3.30
CA CYS A 123 -6.16 -1.95 3.93
C CYS A 123 -7.28 -2.03 2.89
N GLY A 124 -8.24 -2.91 3.15
CA GLY A 124 -9.41 -3.09 2.28
C GLY A 124 -9.14 -3.83 0.98
N ILE A 125 -7.95 -4.41 0.74
CA ILE A 125 -7.73 -5.24 -0.45
C ILE A 125 -8.45 -6.59 -0.27
N LYS A 126 -9.26 -6.99 -1.26
CA LYS A 126 -9.91 -8.31 -1.31
C LYS A 126 -9.73 -8.95 -2.68
N LEU A 127 -9.23 -10.20 -2.70
CA LEU A 127 -9.31 -11.08 -3.86
C LEU A 127 -10.72 -11.66 -3.92
N VAL A 128 -11.48 -11.30 -4.94
CA VAL A 128 -12.84 -11.81 -5.16
C VAL A 128 -12.83 -12.88 -6.24
N LYS A 129 -13.50 -14.01 -5.97
CA LYS A 129 -13.49 -15.19 -6.83
C LYS A 129 -14.80 -15.43 -7.56
N ASN A 130 -15.87 -14.74 -7.16
CA ASN A 130 -17.20 -14.90 -7.74
C ASN A 130 -18.07 -13.65 -7.46
N LYS A 131 -19.24 -13.56 -8.12
CA LYS A 131 -20.19 -12.46 -7.99
C LYS A 131 -20.64 -12.22 -6.54
N LYS A 132 -20.83 -13.27 -5.74
CA LYS A 132 -21.29 -13.18 -4.35
C LYS A 132 -20.28 -12.42 -3.49
N GLU A 133 -18.99 -12.74 -3.62
CA GLU A 133 -17.93 -12.04 -2.87
C GLU A 133 -17.80 -10.57 -3.24
N VAL A 134 -18.10 -10.21 -4.50
CA VAL A 134 -18.16 -8.82 -4.99
C VAL A 134 -19.33 -8.10 -4.34
N PHE A 135 -20.50 -8.72 -4.28
CA PHE A 135 -21.69 -8.16 -3.63
C PHE A 135 -21.46 -7.90 -2.14
N GLU A 136 -20.92 -8.89 -1.43
CA GLU A 136 -20.58 -8.75 0.00
C GLU A 136 -19.58 -7.61 0.24
N TYR A 137 -18.53 -7.53 -0.59
CA TYR A 137 -17.55 -6.46 -0.46
C TYR A 137 -18.17 -5.08 -0.78
N TRP A 138 -18.98 -5.00 -1.83
CA TRP A 138 -19.68 -3.79 -2.22
C TRP A 138 -20.62 -3.28 -1.12
N ASN A 139 -21.29 -4.15 -0.39
CA ASN A 139 -22.19 -3.71 0.70
C ASN A 139 -21.46 -3.29 1.96
N ASN A 140 -20.23 -3.78 2.17
CA ASN A 140 -19.44 -3.50 3.37
C ASN A 140 -18.46 -2.33 3.20
N THR A 141 -18.54 -1.59 2.10
CA THR A 141 -17.67 -0.44 1.82
C THR A 141 -18.48 0.81 1.50
N ASN A 142 -17.94 1.96 1.90
CA ASN A 142 -18.52 3.28 1.69
C ASN A 142 -17.60 4.21 0.89
N VAL A 143 -16.55 3.67 0.26
CA VAL A 143 -15.57 4.41 -0.53
C VAL A 143 -15.54 3.93 -1.97
N ASP A 144 -15.05 4.79 -2.86
CA ASP A 144 -14.77 4.42 -4.25
C ASP A 144 -13.77 3.27 -4.32
N LEU A 145 -13.98 2.39 -5.31
CA LEU A 145 -13.20 1.17 -5.48
C LEU A 145 -12.47 1.14 -6.81
N ILE A 146 -11.43 0.33 -6.84
CA ILE A 146 -10.74 -0.13 -8.03
C ILE A 146 -10.95 -1.63 -8.14
N VAL A 147 -11.49 -2.04 -9.28
CA VAL A 147 -11.40 -3.42 -9.80
C VAL A 147 -10.08 -3.52 -10.53
N GLN A 148 -9.23 -4.50 -10.21
CA GLN A 148 -7.97 -4.73 -10.89
C GLN A 148 -7.79 -6.21 -11.21
N GLU A 149 -7.28 -6.52 -12.39
CA GLU A 149 -6.87 -7.88 -12.73
C GLU A 149 -5.94 -8.47 -11.66
N TYR A 150 -6.12 -9.76 -11.40
CA TYR A 150 -5.26 -10.48 -10.47
C TYR A 150 -4.09 -11.12 -11.23
N ASP A 151 -2.88 -10.78 -10.82
CA ASP A 151 -1.66 -11.47 -11.23
C ASP A 151 -1.22 -12.40 -10.08
N PRO A 152 -1.15 -13.72 -10.30
CA PRO A 152 -0.75 -14.68 -9.27
C PRO A 152 0.75 -14.65 -8.94
N GLY A 153 1.57 -13.89 -9.65
CA GLY A 153 3.03 -13.94 -9.52
C GLY A 153 3.62 -15.15 -10.26
N PRO A 154 4.79 -15.69 -9.85
CA PRO A 154 5.31 -15.70 -8.48
C PRO A 154 6.38 -14.64 -8.18
N LYS A 155 6.75 -13.81 -9.16
CA LYS A 155 7.87 -12.88 -9.04
C LYS A 155 7.35 -11.47 -8.78
N GLU A 156 7.58 -10.96 -7.59
CA GLU A 156 7.37 -9.54 -7.26
C GLU A 156 8.71 -8.90 -6.86
N ALA A 157 8.96 -7.70 -7.38
CA ALA A 157 10.08 -6.87 -6.98
C ALA A 157 9.60 -5.42 -6.77
N GLY A 158 9.99 -4.83 -5.65
CA GLY A 158 9.87 -3.41 -5.41
C GLY A 158 11.09 -2.68 -5.97
N ILE A 159 10.86 -1.62 -6.75
CA ILE A 159 11.92 -0.77 -7.30
C ILE A 159 11.79 0.60 -6.66
N PHE A 160 12.83 1.05 -5.95
CA PHE A 160 12.90 2.42 -5.47
C PHE A 160 13.63 3.28 -6.50
N TYR A 161 12.87 4.12 -7.18
CA TYR A 161 13.36 5.00 -8.25
C TYR A 161 13.17 6.46 -7.85
N TYR A 162 14.15 7.30 -8.16
CA TYR A 162 14.02 8.75 -8.09
C TYR A 162 14.66 9.41 -9.31
N ARG A 163 14.17 10.60 -9.66
CA ARG A 163 14.70 11.43 -10.75
C ARG A 163 14.49 12.89 -10.38
N PHE A 164 15.52 13.72 -10.50
CA PHE A 164 15.32 15.16 -10.34
C PHE A 164 14.64 15.76 -11.58
N PRO A 165 13.87 16.86 -11.46
CA PRO A 165 13.12 17.43 -12.58
C PRO A 165 13.97 17.78 -13.81
N TYR A 166 15.23 18.15 -13.62
CA TYR A 166 16.18 18.52 -14.67
C TYR A 166 16.93 17.32 -15.29
N GLU A 167 16.75 16.11 -14.76
CA GLU A 167 17.42 14.92 -15.26
C GLU A 167 16.54 14.20 -16.31
N THR A 168 17.18 13.74 -17.40
CA THR A 168 16.52 12.91 -18.41
C THR A 168 16.34 11.46 -17.96
N HIS A 169 17.23 10.98 -17.08
CA HIS A 169 17.23 9.63 -16.54
C HIS A 169 17.25 9.69 -15.01
N GLY A 170 16.45 8.85 -14.36
CA GLY A 170 16.53 8.68 -12.92
C GLY A 170 17.47 7.56 -12.51
N LYS A 171 17.53 7.32 -11.19
CA LYS A 171 18.38 6.33 -10.56
C LYS A 171 17.51 5.34 -9.80
N ILE A 172 17.87 4.05 -9.90
CA ILE A 172 17.33 3.01 -9.04
C ILE A 172 18.19 2.99 -7.78
N LEU A 173 17.62 3.41 -6.66
CA LEU A 173 18.30 3.42 -5.36
C LEU A 173 18.35 2.02 -4.75
N SER A 174 17.30 1.23 -4.96
CA SER A 174 17.17 -0.11 -4.39
C SER A 174 16.22 -0.98 -5.20
N ILE A 175 16.49 -2.28 -5.19
CA ILE A 175 15.62 -3.32 -5.71
C ILE A 175 15.39 -4.32 -4.58
N THR A 176 14.14 -4.46 -4.16
CA THR A 176 13.73 -5.40 -3.12
C THR A 176 12.98 -6.55 -3.76
N LYS A 177 13.58 -7.74 -3.77
CA LYS A 177 12.87 -8.95 -4.19
C LYS A 177 11.93 -9.39 -3.07
N LYS A 178 10.66 -9.59 -3.39
CA LYS A 178 9.69 -10.11 -2.44
C LYS A 178 9.64 -11.64 -2.56
N HIS A 179 9.84 -12.29 -1.43
CA HIS A 179 9.70 -13.73 -1.31
C HIS A 179 8.37 -14.02 -0.63
N PHE A 180 7.48 -14.69 -1.36
CA PHE A 180 6.30 -15.29 -0.78
C PHE A 180 6.72 -16.64 -0.18
N LEU A 181 6.30 -16.91 1.05
CA LEU A 181 6.66 -18.15 1.73
C LEU A 181 5.95 -19.38 1.16
N PHE A 182 5.03 -19.19 0.20
CA PHE A 182 4.30 -20.23 -0.52
C PHE A 182 3.97 -19.71 -1.92
#